data_AF-A0A962UKZ7-F1
#
_entry.id   AF-A0A962UKZ7-F1
#
_cell.length_a   1.000
_cell.length_b   1.000
_cell.length_c   1.000
_cell.angle_alpha   90.00
_cell.angle_beta   90.00
_cell.angle_gamma   90.00
#
_symmetry.space_group_name_H-M   'P 1'
#
loop_
_entity.id
_entity.type
_entity.pdbx_description
1 polymer ?
#
loop_
_entity_poly.entity_id
_entity_poly.type
_entity_poly.pdbx_seq_one_letter_code
_entity_poly.pdbx_strand_id
1 'polypeptide(L)'
;MIEQIPVQEDNIVAFRLSGKLSHADYQALLPRLEGLIEASGRIALLLELVDFHGWDLEAAWDDFRIGMKHQDNFDRIAIVGHGTLQHWMTLMANPFTTAPVRFFEQDRLGEAWDWLREPQRQSDLDGESPAPYRNILVGVDFSAHSVRAARRALDLAERHGGRATLLHAVESVVFYDQAYDPPIPSAADRDMEQELLEAARRRMQELIAELGNSDLHGHVTPGSAKAVILSQAEALKADLIVMGCHGHHGLSRLLGSTASAVTNNARCDVLTVPIDHKR
;
A
#
# COMPACT_ATOMS: atom_id res chain seq x y z
N MET A 1 -16.53 36.03 -9.71
CA MET A 1 -16.11 36.69 -8.46
C MET A 1 -15.98 35.65 -7.38
N ILE A 2 -14.96 35.77 -6.51
CA ILE A 2 -14.70 34.86 -5.39
C ILE A 2 -14.77 35.65 -4.08
N GLU A 3 -15.65 35.24 -3.19
CA GLU A 3 -15.82 35.81 -1.86
C GLU A 3 -15.57 34.72 -0.81
N GLN A 4 -14.79 35.00 0.23
CA GLN A 4 -14.63 34.05 1.33
C GLN A 4 -15.77 34.26 2.32
N ILE A 5 -16.47 33.18 2.64
CA ILE A 5 -17.49 33.18 3.66
C ILE A 5 -16.78 33.05 5.02
N PRO A 6 -17.00 33.95 5.98
CA PRO A 6 -16.39 33.82 7.31
C PRO A 6 -16.99 32.61 8.04
N VAL A 7 -16.10 31.76 8.56
CA VAL A 7 -16.42 30.53 9.29
C VAL A 7 -15.75 30.59 10.66
N GLN A 8 -16.38 30.05 11.71
CA GLN A 8 -15.82 30.08 13.07
C GLN A 8 -14.91 28.89 13.34
N GLU A 9 -15.08 27.82 12.58
CA GLU A 9 -14.37 26.55 12.70
C GLU A 9 -13.02 26.60 11.96
N ASP A 10 -11.92 26.39 12.69
CA ASP A 10 -10.55 26.52 12.18
C ASP A 10 -10.20 25.55 11.03
N ASN A 11 -10.95 24.45 10.91
CA ASN A 11 -10.75 23.41 9.90
C ASN A 11 -11.77 23.47 8.75
N ILE A 12 -12.67 24.46 8.70
CA ILE A 12 -13.63 24.61 7.60
C ILE A 12 -13.35 25.93 6.87
N VAL A 13 -13.19 25.83 5.56
CA VAL A 13 -13.00 26.97 4.68
C VAL A 13 -14.15 27.03 3.70
N ALA A 14 -14.77 28.19 3.53
CA ALA A 14 -15.91 28.36 2.65
C ALA A 14 -15.73 29.54 1.68
N PHE A 15 -16.06 29.31 0.41
CA PHE A 15 -16.04 30.33 -0.63
C PHE A 15 -17.37 30.38 -1.36
N ARG A 16 -17.83 31.60 -1.65
CA ARG A 16 -18.89 31.89 -2.60
C ARG A 16 -18.28 32.28 -3.93
N LEU A 17 -18.72 31.61 -4.98
CA LEU A 17 -18.29 31.78 -6.36
C LEU A 17 -19.49 32.22 -7.20
N SER A 18 -19.34 33.30 -7.96
CA SER A 18 -20.42 33.83 -8.79
C SER A 18 -19.98 34.29 -10.18
N GLY A 19 -20.90 34.25 -11.14
CA GLY A 19 -20.66 34.65 -12.52
C GLY A 19 -19.74 33.69 -13.29
N LYS A 20 -18.96 34.23 -14.23
CA LYS A 20 -17.91 33.49 -14.94
C LYS A 20 -16.57 33.72 -14.25
N LEU A 21 -15.87 32.65 -13.88
CA LEU A 21 -14.56 32.76 -13.23
C LEU A 21 -13.43 32.80 -14.26
N SER A 22 -12.54 33.76 -14.08
CA SER A 22 -11.36 33.99 -14.91
C SER A 22 -10.11 33.30 -14.35
N HIS A 23 -9.04 33.26 -15.15
CA HIS A 23 -7.73 32.80 -14.68
C HIS A 23 -7.18 33.64 -13.51
N ALA A 24 -7.47 34.93 -13.47
CA ALA A 24 -7.01 35.82 -12.41
C ALA A 24 -7.71 35.55 -11.06
N ASP A 25 -9.01 35.27 -11.09
CA ASP A 25 -9.77 34.89 -9.89
C ASP A 25 -9.17 33.63 -9.25
N TYR A 26 -8.77 32.71 -10.11
CA TYR A 26 -8.18 31.45 -9.73
C TYR A 26 -6.79 31.58 -9.08
N GLN A 27 -5.87 32.31 -9.71
CA GLN A 27 -4.54 32.58 -9.15
C GLN A 27 -4.60 33.32 -7.80
N ALA A 28 -5.67 34.07 -7.54
CA ALA A 28 -5.89 34.72 -6.26
C ALA A 28 -6.42 33.78 -5.17
N LEU A 29 -7.12 32.69 -5.55
CA LEU A 29 -7.68 31.72 -4.62
C LEU A 29 -6.59 30.78 -4.05
N LEU A 30 -5.63 30.37 -4.88
CA LEU A 30 -4.66 29.34 -4.50
C LEU A 30 -3.77 29.68 -3.31
N PRO A 31 -3.09 30.84 -3.26
CA PRO A 31 -2.23 31.16 -2.13
C PRO A 31 -3.02 31.26 -0.82
N ARG A 32 -4.32 31.58 -0.91
CA ARG A 32 -5.22 31.65 0.24
C ARG A 32 -5.59 30.26 0.75
N LEU A 33 -5.91 29.34 -0.16
CA LEU A 33 -6.15 27.93 0.18
C LEU A 33 -4.90 27.28 0.77
N GLU A 34 -3.74 27.48 0.16
CA GLU A 34 -2.46 26.94 0.63
C GLU A 34 -2.12 27.46 2.03
N GLY A 35 -2.24 28.77 2.28
CA GLY A 35 -1.98 29.33 3.61
C GLY A 35 -2.91 28.78 4.70
N LEU A 36 -4.16 28.47 4.36
CA LEU A 36 -5.11 27.86 5.30
C LEU A 36 -4.80 26.38 5.55
N ILE A 37 -4.39 25.65 4.52
CA ILE A 37 -3.90 24.27 4.64
C ILE A 37 -2.64 24.21 5.51
N GLU A 38 -1.70 25.13 5.32
CA GLU A 38 -0.48 25.19 6.14
C GLU A 38 -0.78 25.52 7.61
N ALA A 39 -1.78 26.38 7.88
CA ALA A 39 -2.16 26.75 9.23
C ALA A 39 -2.94 25.64 9.98
N SER A 40 -3.90 25.01 9.31
CA SER A 40 -4.84 24.06 9.94
C SER A 40 -4.52 22.58 9.65
N GLY A 41 -3.57 22.31 8.75
CA GLY A 41 -3.17 20.96 8.33
C GLY A 41 -4.13 20.33 7.33
N ARG A 42 -5.31 19.92 7.80
CA ARG A 42 -6.39 19.39 6.95
C ARG A 42 -7.62 20.28 7.05
N ILE A 43 -8.27 20.52 5.92
CA ILE A 43 -9.44 21.41 5.85
C ILE A 43 -10.62 20.74 5.13
N ALA A 44 -11.83 21.04 5.58
CA ALA A 44 -13.05 20.80 4.84
C ALA A 44 -13.40 22.05 4.02
N LEU A 45 -13.77 21.88 2.75
CA LEU A 45 -13.97 22.98 1.81
C LEU A 45 -15.43 23.06 1.37
N LEU A 46 -16.06 24.23 1.53
CA LEU A 46 -17.36 24.55 0.93
C LEU A 46 -17.17 25.49 -0.26
N LEU A 47 -17.78 25.15 -1.39
CA LEU A 47 -17.88 26.00 -2.57
C LEU A 47 -19.36 26.27 -2.86
N GLU A 48 -19.84 27.46 -2.50
CA GLU A 48 -21.19 27.94 -2.81
C GLU A 48 -21.17 28.64 -4.19
N LEU A 49 -21.97 28.17 -5.14
CA LEU A 49 -22.04 28.64 -6.51
C LEU A 49 -23.36 29.39 -6.70
N VAL A 50 -23.28 30.70 -6.93
CA VAL A 50 -24.45 31.58 -7.10
C VAL A 50 -24.40 32.23 -8.47
N ASP A 51 -25.43 32.03 -9.30
CA ASP A 51 -25.46 32.52 -10.69
C ASP A 51 -24.17 32.19 -11.47
N PHE A 52 -23.71 30.96 -11.30
CA PHE A 52 -22.43 30.50 -11.83
C PHE A 52 -22.59 30.07 -13.30
N HIS A 53 -21.79 30.67 -14.19
CA HIS A 53 -21.89 30.48 -15.65
C HIS A 53 -20.72 29.68 -16.25
N GLY A 54 -19.95 29.00 -15.40
CA GLY A 54 -18.79 28.22 -15.83
C GLY A 54 -17.48 29.00 -15.80
N TRP A 55 -16.44 28.36 -16.33
CA TRP A 55 -15.07 28.86 -16.30
C TRP A 55 -14.57 29.11 -17.73
N ASP A 56 -13.59 29.99 -17.90
CA ASP A 56 -12.86 30.18 -19.17
C ASP A 56 -11.52 29.41 -19.15
N LEU A 57 -11.59 28.10 -18.90
CA LEU A 57 -10.47 27.31 -18.34
C LEU A 57 -10.41 25.88 -18.91
N GLU A 58 -10.00 25.70 -20.16
CA GLU A 58 -9.53 24.38 -20.61
C GLU A 58 -8.02 24.21 -20.35
N ALA A 59 -7.18 25.16 -20.78
CA ALA A 59 -5.72 25.00 -20.68
C ALA A 59 -5.14 25.25 -19.28
N ALA A 60 -5.70 26.19 -18.51
CA ALA A 60 -5.15 26.58 -17.22
C ALA A 60 -5.50 25.61 -16.06
N TRP A 61 -6.47 24.72 -16.26
CA TRP A 61 -6.86 23.72 -15.26
C TRP A 61 -5.85 22.56 -15.20
N ASP A 62 -5.27 22.19 -16.33
CA ASP A 62 -4.27 21.13 -16.42
C ASP A 62 -2.95 21.54 -15.72
N ASP A 63 -2.46 22.76 -15.99
CA ASP A 63 -1.25 23.30 -15.36
C ASP A 63 -1.40 23.43 -13.84
N PHE A 64 -2.60 23.80 -13.38
CA PHE A 64 -2.88 23.85 -11.95
C PHE A 64 -2.79 22.48 -11.28
N ARG A 65 -3.44 21.47 -11.86
CA ARG A 65 -3.48 20.11 -11.29
C ARG A 65 -2.08 19.52 -11.14
N ILE A 66 -1.18 19.87 -12.06
CA ILE A 66 0.24 19.48 -12.03
C ILE A 66 0.99 20.20 -10.90
N GLY A 67 0.58 21.41 -10.53
CA GLY A 67 1.18 22.22 -9.46
C GLY A 67 0.64 21.94 -8.05
N MET A 68 -0.52 21.30 -7.91
CA MET A 68 -1.19 21.12 -6.62
C MET A 68 -0.51 20.01 -5.78
N LYS A 69 0.26 20.38 -4.76
CA LYS A 69 1.04 19.48 -3.89
C LYS A 69 0.23 18.90 -2.71
N HIS A 70 -1.02 19.32 -2.52
CA HIS A 70 -1.80 19.14 -1.29
C HIS A 70 -3.01 18.21 -1.44
N GLN A 71 -2.91 17.18 -2.30
CA GLN A 71 -4.06 16.32 -2.64
C GLN A 71 -4.68 15.60 -1.43
N ASP A 72 -3.87 15.35 -0.39
CA ASP A 72 -4.24 14.66 0.86
C ASP A 72 -4.61 15.61 2.02
N ASN A 73 -4.64 16.92 1.79
CA ASN A 73 -4.93 17.93 2.83
C ASN A 73 -6.40 18.34 2.90
N PHE A 74 -7.26 17.75 2.08
CA PHE A 74 -8.70 17.98 2.13
C PHE A 74 -9.40 16.85 2.89
N ASP A 75 -10.31 17.22 3.79
CA ASP A 75 -11.14 16.25 4.50
C ASP A 75 -12.39 15.90 3.69
N ARG A 76 -13.07 16.92 3.17
CA ARG A 76 -14.28 16.82 2.35
C ARG A 76 -14.40 18.07 1.50
N ILE A 77 -15.03 17.96 0.33
CA ILE A 77 -15.38 19.12 -0.50
C ILE A 77 -16.87 19.10 -0.78
N ALA A 78 -17.60 20.09 -0.25
CA ALA A 78 -19.00 20.29 -0.52
C ALA A 78 -19.16 21.38 -1.59
N ILE A 79 -19.93 21.09 -2.63
CA ILE A 79 -20.24 22.03 -3.69
C ILE A 79 -21.75 22.28 -3.67
N VAL A 80 -22.16 23.53 -3.55
CA VAL A 80 -23.58 23.93 -3.44
C VAL A 80 -23.94 24.81 -4.62
N GLY A 81 -25.00 24.53 -5.38
CA GLY A 81 -25.40 25.40 -6.49
C GLY A 81 -26.67 24.96 -7.21
N HIS A 82 -27.04 25.69 -8.27
CA HIS A 82 -28.15 25.34 -9.16
C HIS A 82 -27.67 24.53 -10.38
N GLY A 83 -28.24 23.35 -10.62
CA GLY A 83 -28.09 22.62 -11.90
C GLY A 83 -27.39 21.25 -11.84
N THR A 84 -27.42 20.53 -12.97
CA THR A 84 -27.06 19.10 -13.04
C THR A 84 -25.58 18.82 -12.77
N LEU A 85 -25.32 17.93 -11.81
CA LEU A 85 -24.04 17.29 -11.44
C LEU A 85 -23.10 16.93 -12.64
N GLN A 86 -23.65 16.73 -13.84
CA GLN A 86 -22.95 16.29 -15.05
C GLN A 86 -21.78 17.19 -15.47
N HIS A 87 -21.88 18.52 -15.36
CA HIS A 87 -20.79 19.41 -15.78
C HIS A 87 -19.62 19.41 -14.78
N TRP A 88 -19.91 19.15 -13.50
CA TRP A 88 -18.91 18.98 -12.45
C TRP A 88 -18.19 17.63 -12.56
N MET A 89 -18.89 16.56 -12.94
CA MET A 89 -18.27 15.25 -13.19
C MET A 89 -17.21 15.31 -14.30
N THR A 90 -17.39 16.14 -15.34
CA THR A 90 -16.39 16.29 -16.41
C THR A 90 -15.06 16.88 -15.91
N LEU A 91 -15.13 17.88 -15.02
CA LEU A 91 -13.95 18.48 -14.38
C LEU A 91 -13.29 17.54 -13.34
N MET A 92 -14.10 16.64 -12.77
CA MET A 92 -13.72 15.63 -11.77
C MET A 92 -13.42 14.25 -12.37
N ALA A 93 -13.47 14.08 -13.70
CA ALA A 93 -13.30 12.79 -14.39
C ALA A 93 -11.90 12.18 -14.22
N ASN A 94 -10.97 12.95 -13.64
CA ASN A 94 -9.68 12.49 -13.17
C ASN A 94 -9.48 13.10 -11.76
N PRO A 95 -9.29 12.33 -10.68
CA PRO A 95 -9.36 12.88 -9.32
C PRO A 95 -8.09 13.68 -8.97
N PHE A 96 -8.22 14.97 -8.67
CA PHE A 96 -7.11 15.81 -8.17
C PHE A 96 -7.01 15.79 -6.64
N THR A 97 -7.94 15.12 -5.97
CA THR A 97 -7.97 14.93 -4.52
C THR A 97 -8.46 13.53 -4.21
N THR A 98 -7.96 12.98 -3.10
CA THR A 98 -8.42 11.73 -2.50
C THR A 98 -9.63 11.94 -1.59
N ALA A 99 -9.98 13.19 -1.29
CA ALA A 99 -11.10 13.54 -0.42
C ALA A 99 -12.47 13.27 -1.08
N PRO A 100 -13.48 12.84 -0.31
CA PRO A 100 -14.85 12.73 -0.83
C PRO A 100 -15.39 14.11 -1.24
N VAL A 101 -15.97 14.16 -2.43
CA VAL A 101 -16.61 15.36 -2.98
C VAL A 101 -18.12 15.10 -3.10
N ARG A 102 -18.94 16.02 -2.61
CA ARG A 102 -20.40 15.91 -2.71
C ARG A 102 -21.02 17.23 -3.19
N PHE A 103 -21.97 17.10 -4.11
CA PHE A 103 -22.79 18.22 -4.57
C PHE A 103 -24.12 18.25 -3.81
N PHE A 104 -24.58 19.46 -3.53
CA PHE A 104 -25.86 19.75 -2.91
C PHE A 104 -26.58 20.81 -3.75
N GLU A 105 -27.88 20.66 -3.91
CA GLU A 105 -28.72 21.71 -4.49
C GLU A 105 -28.69 22.96 -3.59
N GLN A 106 -28.87 24.14 -4.18
CA GLN A 106 -28.74 25.42 -3.47
C GLN A 106 -29.67 25.57 -2.26
N ASP A 107 -30.86 24.97 -2.31
CA ASP A 107 -31.82 24.95 -1.20
C ASP A 107 -31.42 24.04 -0.03
N ARG A 108 -30.39 23.21 -0.23
CA ARG A 108 -29.81 22.28 0.76
C ARG A 108 -28.46 22.73 1.30
N LEU A 109 -28.18 24.04 1.27
CA LEU A 109 -26.96 24.61 1.86
C LEU A 109 -26.76 24.14 3.32
N GLY A 110 -27.84 24.01 4.10
CA GLY A 110 -27.78 23.48 5.46
C GLY A 110 -27.23 22.05 5.54
N GLU A 111 -27.69 21.15 4.67
CA GLU A 111 -27.20 19.76 4.62
C GLU A 111 -25.71 19.71 4.23
N ALA A 112 -25.25 20.61 3.37
CA ALA A 112 -23.84 20.71 2.99
C ALA A 112 -22.96 21.10 4.19
N TRP A 113 -23.40 22.08 4.97
CA TRP A 113 -22.73 22.48 6.20
C TRP A 113 -22.71 21.38 7.25
N ASP A 114 -23.83 20.68 7.44
CA ASP A 114 -23.92 19.56 8.36
C ASP A 114 -22.95 18.44 7.95
N TRP A 115 -22.89 18.12 6.66
CA TRP A 115 -21.99 17.09 6.12
C TRP A 115 -20.50 17.45 6.24
N LEU A 116 -20.14 18.74 6.20
CA LEU A 116 -18.77 19.21 6.47
C LEU A 116 -18.42 19.15 7.96
N ARG A 117 -19.40 19.32 8.85
CA ARG A 117 -19.23 19.30 10.31
C ARG A 117 -19.37 17.92 10.93
N GLU A 118 -19.92 16.96 10.19
CA GLU A 118 -20.03 15.57 10.63
C GLU A 118 -18.70 15.10 11.20
N PRO A 119 -18.65 14.68 12.47
CA PRO A 119 -17.46 14.09 13.05
C PRO A 119 -17.00 12.99 12.11
N GLN A 120 -15.74 13.01 11.72
CA GLN A 120 -15.16 11.99 10.87
C GLN A 120 -15.42 10.62 11.54
N ARG A 121 -16.44 9.90 11.07
CA ARG A 121 -16.33 8.45 11.00
C ARG A 121 -15.26 8.26 9.94
N GLN A 122 -14.04 8.15 10.45
CA GLN A 122 -12.87 7.63 9.78
C GLN A 122 -13.36 6.67 8.70
N SER A 123 -13.02 6.95 7.45
CA SER A 123 -13.32 6.09 6.31
C SER A 123 -13.26 4.63 6.78
N ASP A 124 -14.29 3.84 6.50
CA ASP A 124 -14.27 2.39 6.72
C ASP A 124 -13.20 1.67 5.85
N LEU A 125 -12.24 2.42 5.30
CA LEU A 125 -11.04 1.98 4.61
C LEU A 125 -9.74 2.31 5.37
N ASP A 126 -9.74 3.16 6.41
CA ASP A 126 -8.54 3.56 7.17
C ASP A 126 -8.74 3.57 8.71
N GLY A 127 -9.78 2.88 9.22
CA GLY A 127 -10.16 2.87 10.64
C GLY A 127 -9.50 1.80 11.52
N GLU A 128 -9.04 0.70 10.95
CA GLU A 128 -8.08 -0.17 11.62
C GLU A 128 -6.71 0.17 11.06
N SER A 129 -5.82 0.75 11.89
CA SER A 129 -4.39 0.52 11.64
C SER A 129 -4.24 -0.99 11.41
N PRO A 130 -3.63 -1.45 10.29
CA PRO A 130 -3.56 -2.86 9.98
C PRO A 130 -3.12 -3.60 11.24
N ALA A 131 -3.87 -4.64 11.62
CA ALA A 131 -3.58 -5.36 12.84
C ALA A 131 -2.09 -5.73 12.84
N PRO A 132 -1.36 -5.46 13.95
CA PRO A 132 0.07 -5.73 14.00
C PRO A 132 0.33 -7.20 13.70
N TYR A 133 1.28 -7.47 12.81
CA TYR A 133 1.68 -8.84 12.48
C TYR A 133 2.20 -9.57 13.71
N ARG A 134 1.61 -10.72 14.02
CA ARG A 134 1.90 -11.55 15.19
C ARG A 134 2.65 -12.83 14.82
N ASN A 135 2.37 -13.42 13.67
CA ASN A 135 2.98 -14.67 13.23
C ASN A 135 3.58 -14.47 11.83
N ILE A 136 4.85 -14.12 11.81
CA ILE A 136 5.57 -13.80 10.57
C ILE A 136 6.32 -15.05 10.10
N LEU A 137 6.05 -15.51 8.88
CA LEU A 137 6.82 -16.57 8.22
C LEU A 137 7.84 -15.95 7.29
N VAL A 138 9.11 -16.35 7.39
CA VAL A 138 10.18 -15.82 6.55
C VAL A 138 10.75 -16.91 5.65
N GLY A 139 10.59 -16.78 4.34
CA GLY A 139 11.23 -17.64 3.36
C GLY A 139 12.71 -17.29 3.20
N VAL A 140 13.60 -18.24 3.48
CA VAL A 140 15.05 -18.06 3.35
C VAL A 140 15.69 -19.08 2.43
N ASP A 141 16.69 -18.63 1.67
CA ASP A 141 17.52 -19.44 0.76
C ASP A 141 19.03 -19.29 1.06
N PHE A 142 19.34 -18.73 2.24
CA PHE A 142 20.70 -18.41 2.70
C PHE A 142 21.48 -17.41 1.84
N SER A 143 20.84 -16.77 0.86
CA SER A 143 21.41 -15.63 0.15
C SER A 143 21.39 -14.37 1.02
N ALA A 144 22.28 -13.40 0.73
CA ALA A 144 22.28 -12.11 1.42
C ALA A 144 20.92 -11.38 1.35
N HIS A 145 20.13 -11.63 0.29
CA HIS A 145 18.80 -11.06 0.10
C HIS A 145 17.79 -11.64 1.09
N SER A 146 17.78 -12.96 1.26
CA SER A 146 16.89 -13.57 2.24
C SER A 146 17.30 -13.27 3.68
N VAL A 147 18.61 -13.14 3.96
CA VAL A 147 19.09 -12.66 5.28
C VAL A 147 18.59 -11.25 5.58
N ARG A 148 18.60 -10.34 4.59
CA ARG A 148 18.01 -9.00 4.72
C ARG A 148 16.51 -9.06 4.99
N ALA A 149 15.80 -9.93 4.28
CA ALA A 149 14.37 -10.14 4.49
C ALA A 149 14.08 -10.63 5.92
N ALA A 150 14.89 -11.57 6.43
CA ALA A 150 14.81 -12.03 7.81
C ALA A 150 15.05 -10.91 8.83
N ARG A 151 16.07 -10.07 8.64
CA ARG A 151 16.31 -8.89 9.51
C ARG A 151 15.12 -7.94 9.53
N ARG A 152 14.48 -7.70 8.37
CA ARG A 152 13.28 -6.85 8.29
C ARG A 152 12.10 -7.47 9.04
N ALA A 153 11.89 -8.77 8.90
CA ALA A 153 10.84 -9.50 9.60
C ALA A 153 11.02 -9.47 11.12
N LEU A 154 12.27 -9.59 11.60
CA LEU A 154 12.60 -9.49 13.02
C LEU A 154 12.31 -8.10 13.58
N ASP A 155 12.71 -7.04 12.89
CA ASP A 155 12.40 -5.65 13.28
C ASP A 155 10.87 -5.40 13.35
N LEU A 156 10.10 -5.94 12.40
CA LEU A 156 8.64 -5.88 12.43
C LEU A 156 8.05 -6.67 13.61
N ALA A 157 8.53 -7.89 13.86
CA ALA A 157 8.08 -8.71 14.97
C ALA A 157 8.37 -8.02 16.32
N GLU A 158 9.57 -7.49 16.52
CA GLU A 158 10.00 -6.85 17.76
C GLU A 158 9.16 -5.61 18.10
N ARG A 159 8.95 -4.71 17.12
CA ARG A 159 8.17 -3.47 17.32
C ARG A 159 6.73 -3.72 17.75
N HIS A 160 6.17 -4.85 17.35
CA HIS A 160 4.77 -5.15 17.51
C HIS A 160 4.49 -6.29 18.49
N GLY A 161 5.51 -6.91 19.09
CA GLY A 161 5.35 -8.07 19.96
C GLY A 161 4.81 -9.29 19.20
N GLY A 162 5.23 -9.45 17.95
CA GLY A 162 5.01 -10.65 17.15
C GLY A 162 6.18 -11.61 17.24
N ARG A 163 6.10 -12.71 16.51
CA ARG A 163 7.15 -13.73 16.39
C ARG A 163 7.45 -13.98 14.91
N ALA A 164 8.72 -14.18 14.61
CA ALA A 164 9.17 -14.61 13.28
C ALA A 164 9.60 -16.07 13.31
N THR A 165 9.31 -16.80 12.24
CA THR A 165 9.75 -18.17 12.00
C THR A 165 10.45 -18.23 10.64
N LEU A 166 11.70 -18.72 10.61
CA LEU A 166 12.42 -18.94 9.35
C LEU A 166 12.00 -20.26 8.72
N LEU A 167 11.92 -20.29 7.40
CA LEU A 167 11.59 -21.47 6.61
C LEU A 167 12.48 -21.57 5.39
N HIS A 168 13.12 -22.73 5.25
CA HIS A 168 13.84 -23.12 4.04
C HIS A 168 13.21 -24.37 3.43
N ALA A 169 12.98 -24.33 2.12
CA ALA A 169 12.50 -25.47 1.36
C ALA A 169 13.68 -26.11 0.62
N VAL A 170 13.83 -27.43 0.75
CA VAL A 170 14.83 -28.22 0.02
C VAL A 170 14.13 -28.93 -1.13
N GLU A 171 14.37 -28.45 -2.35
CA GLU A 171 13.78 -29.08 -3.54
C GLU A 171 14.51 -30.40 -3.84
N SER A 172 13.75 -31.50 -3.88
CA SER A 172 14.28 -32.78 -4.35
C SER A 172 14.45 -32.72 -5.86
N VAL A 173 15.64 -33.04 -6.35
CA VAL A 173 15.90 -33.20 -7.78
C VAL A 173 15.32 -34.53 -8.21
N VAL A 174 14.19 -34.50 -8.92
CA VAL A 174 13.58 -35.70 -9.50
C VAL A 174 14.25 -35.94 -10.86
N PHE A 175 15.16 -36.91 -10.93
CA PHE A 175 15.74 -37.34 -12.20
C PHE A 175 14.78 -38.31 -12.89
N TYR A 176 14.05 -37.82 -13.89
CA TYR A 176 13.27 -38.69 -14.76
C TYR A 176 14.19 -39.64 -15.52
N ASP A 177 13.78 -40.90 -15.67
CA ASP A 177 14.45 -41.82 -16.56
C ASP A 177 14.17 -41.45 -18.03
N GLN A 178 14.83 -42.15 -18.96
CA GLN A 178 14.63 -41.95 -20.40
C GLN A 178 13.20 -42.25 -20.87
N ALA A 179 12.37 -42.88 -20.03
CA ALA A 179 11.00 -43.27 -20.33
C ALA A 179 9.93 -42.33 -19.73
N TYR A 180 10.33 -41.26 -19.02
CA TYR A 180 9.42 -40.32 -18.32
C TYR A 180 8.52 -40.99 -17.25
N ASP A 181 8.86 -42.21 -16.81
CA ASP A 181 8.19 -42.81 -15.65
C ASP A 181 8.56 -42.02 -14.39
N PRO A 182 7.63 -41.84 -13.42
CA PRO A 182 7.96 -41.21 -12.16
C PRO A 182 9.02 -42.08 -11.46
N PRO A 183 10.25 -41.55 -11.26
CA PRO A 183 11.34 -42.36 -10.76
C PRO A 183 11.04 -42.80 -9.33
N ILE A 184 11.21 -44.08 -9.04
CA ILE A 184 11.23 -44.58 -7.67
C ILE A 184 12.58 -44.15 -7.07
N PRO A 185 12.63 -43.30 -6.03
CA PRO A 185 13.90 -42.85 -5.48
C PRO A 185 14.73 -44.05 -5.00
N SER A 186 15.94 -44.17 -5.53
CA SER A 186 16.90 -45.19 -5.09
C SER A 186 17.40 -44.90 -3.67
N ALA A 187 18.09 -45.85 -3.05
CA ALA A 187 18.73 -45.62 -1.75
C ALA A 187 19.73 -44.45 -1.82
N ALA A 188 20.50 -44.33 -2.91
CA ALA A 188 21.45 -43.25 -3.11
C ALA A 188 20.77 -41.88 -3.25
N ASP A 189 19.59 -41.81 -3.89
CA ASP A 189 18.83 -40.55 -4.00
C ASP A 189 18.33 -40.08 -2.63
N ARG A 190 17.89 -41.02 -1.78
CA ARG A 190 17.45 -40.71 -0.41
C ARG A 190 18.60 -40.27 0.48
N ASP A 191 19.76 -40.90 0.35
CA ASP A 191 20.96 -40.52 1.10
C ASP A 191 21.40 -39.10 0.71
N MET A 192 21.39 -38.77 -0.59
CA MET A 192 21.68 -37.42 -1.09
C MET A 192 20.68 -36.38 -0.57
N GLU A 193 19.37 -36.67 -0.63
CA GLU A 193 18.33 -35.78 -0.09
C GLU A 193 18.54 -35.53 1.41
N GLN A 194 18.85 -36.58 2.17
CA GLN A 194 19.14 -36.49 3.59
C GLN A 194 20.38 -35.62 3.86
N GLU A 195 21.45 -35.77 3.09
CA GLU A 195 22.65 -34.92 3.18
C GLU A 195 22.34 -33.45 2.91
N LEU A 196 21.51 -33.16 1.90
CA LEU A 196 21.05 -31.80 1.59
C LEU A 196 20.22 -31.20 2.72
N LEU A 197 19.29 -31.98 3.29
CA LEU A 197 18.48 -31.56 4.43
C LEU A 197 19.34 -31.27 5.65
N GLU A 198 20.34 -32.10 5.93
CA GLU A 198 21.27 -31.88 7.04
C GLU A 198 22.17 -30.67 6.83
N ALA A 199 22.66 -30.45 5.61
CA ALA A 199 23.40 -29.25 5.26
C ALA A 199 22.56 -27.99 5.44
N ALA A 200 21.32 -27.99 4.93
CA ALA A 200 20.39 -26.89 5.11
C ALA A 200 20.06 -26.63 6.59
N ARG A 201 19.89 -27.68 7.41
CA ARG A 201 19.69 -27.55 8.86
C ARG A 201 20.88 -26.89 9.55
N ARG A 202 22.12 -27.27 9.20
CA ARG A 202 23.32 -26.61 9.72
C ARG A 202 23.37 -25.13 9.35
N ARG A 203 23.11 -24.80 8.08
CA ARG A 203 23.07 -23.40 7.59
C ARG A 203 21.96 -22.58 8.25
N MET A 204 20.81 -23.19 8.54
CA MET A 204 19.74 -22.56 9.31
C MET A 204 20.19 -22.20 10.73
N GLN A 205 20.89 -23.11 11.42
CA GLN A 205 21.42 -22.83 12.77
C GLN A 205 22.46 -21.72 12.76
N GLU A 206 23.37 -21.71 11.76
CA GLU A 206 24.33 -20.63 11.56
C GLU A 206 23.62 -19.28 11.36
N LEU A 207 22.57 -19.24 10.54
CA LEU A 207 21.80 -18.02 10.29
C LEU A 207 21.06 -17.53 11.54
N ILE A 208 20.44 -18.43 12.31
CA ILE A 208 19.78 -18.07 13.57
C ILE A 208 20.80 -17.45 14.54
N ALA A 209 21.99 -18.06 14.65
CA ALA A 209 23.08 -17.54 15.48
C ALA A 209 23.56 -16.16 14.99
N GLU A 210 23.68 -15.95 13.67
CA GLU A 210 24.05 -14.66 13.08
C GLU A 210 23.02 -13.56 13.37
N LEU A 211 21.72 -13.90 13.34
CA LEU A 211 20.63 -12.95 13.58
C LEU A 211 20.48 -12.58 15.06
N GLY A 212 21.08 -13.34 15.98
CA GLY A 212 21.23 -12.98 17.40
C GLY A 212 19.93 -12.97 18.21
N ASN A 213 18.88 -13.68 17.76
CA ASN A 213 17.59 -13.75 18.45
C ASN A 213 17.36 -15.16 19.01
N SER A 214 17.27 -15.29 20.33
CA SER A 214 17.15 -16.59 21.03
C SER A 214 15.79 -17.27 20.80
N ASP A 215 14.76 -16.51 20.47
CA ASP A 215 13.39 -17.01 20.31
C ASP A 215 13.05 -17.30 18.83
N LEU A 216 14.04 -17.14 17.94
CA LEU A 216 13.89 -17.38 16.52
C LEU A 216 13.97 -18.89 16.21
N HIS A 217 12.88 -19.41 15.66
CA HIS A 217 12.80 -20.79 15.20
C HIS A 217 13.04 -20.89 13.68
N GLY A 218 13.71 -21.95 13.25
CA GLY A 218 13.92 -22.25 11.84
C GLY A 218 13.47 -23.66 11.46
N HIS A 219 12.73 -23.78 10.36
CA HIS A 219 12.29 -25.03 9.78
C HIS A 219 12.96 -25.28 8.44
N VAL A 220 13.38 -26.53 8.22
CA VAL A 220 13.87 -27.03 6.93
C VAL A 220 12.93 -28.14 6.50
N THR A 221 12.26 -27.95 5.37
CA THR A 221 11.20 -28.86 4.88
C THR A 221 11.51 -29.29 3.44
N PRO A 222 11.42 -30.59 3.11
CA PRO A 222 11.55 -31.04 1.73
C PRO A 222 10.33 -30.60 0.88
N GLY A 223 10.58 -30.30 -0.39
CA GLY A 223 9.54 -29.93 -1.36
C GLY A 223 9.81 -28.61 -2.06
N SER A 224 8.95 -28.27 -3.03
CA SER A 224 9.08 -27.01 -3.77
C SER A 224 8.83 -25.81 -2.88
N ALA A 225 9.60 -24.73 -3.09
CA ALA A 225 9.53 -23.55 -2.24
C ALA A 225 8.09 -22.99 -2.15
N LYS A 226 7.37 -22.94 -3.27
CA LYS A 226 5.97 -22.50 -3.32
C LYS A 226 5.08 -23.31 -2.39
N ALA A 227 5.08 -24.64 -2.55
CA ALA A 227 4.16 -25.51 -1.82
C ALA A 227 4.48 -25.48 -0.33
N VAL A 228 5.77 -25.55 0.01
CA VAL A 228 6.25 -25.52 1.40
C VAL A 228 5.90 -24.19 2.07
N ILE A 229 6.14 -23.04 1.43
CA ILE A 229 5.82 -21.72 2.00
C ILE A 229 4.32 -21.57 2.26
N LEU A 230 3.47 -21.89 1.27
CA LEU A 230 2.02 -21.70 1.40
C LEU A 230 1.40 -22.61 2.47
N SER A 231 1.81 -23.89 2.48
CA SER A 231 1.31 -24.86 3.47
C SER A 231 1.79 -24.54 4.89
N GLN A 232 3.04 -24.11 5.06
CA GLN A 232 3.55 -23.72 6.38
C GLN A 232 2.95 -22.40 6.87
N ALA A 233 2.69 -21.44 5.97
CA ALA A 233 1.98 -20.22 6.33
C ALA A 233 0.59 -20.53 6.90
N GLU A 234 -0.15 -21.44 6.27
CA GLU A 234 -1.45 -21.89 6.76
C GLU A 234 -1.34 -22.65 8.09
N ALA A 235 -0.41 -23.61 8.20
CA ALA A 235 -0.20 -24.41 9.40
C ALA A 235 0.18 -23.56 10.63
N LEU A 236 1.02 -22.55 10.42
CA LEU A 236 1.47 -21.63 11.47
C LEU A 236 0.50 -20.48 11.73
N LYS A 237 -0.59 -20.37 10.94
CA LYS A 237 -1.50 -19.22 10.93
C LYS A 237 -0.72 -17.91 10.79
N ALA A 238 0.19 -17.89 9.83
CA ALA A 238 0.98 -16.72 9.53
C ALA A 238 0.06 -15.60 9.04
N ASP A 239 0.25 -14.39 9.57
CA ASP A 239 -0.43 -13.18 9.14
C ASP A 239 0.45 -12.33 8.20
N LEU A 240 1.74 -12.68 8.08
CA LEU A 240 2.66 -12.11 7.11
C LEU A 240 3.64 -13.16 6.59
N ILE A 241 3.85 -13.21 5.28
CA ILE A 241 4.98 -13.89 4.65
C ILE A 241 6.01 -12.85 4.20
N VAL A 242 7.25 -13.00 4.65
CA VAL A 242 8.38 -12.15 4.24
C VAL A 242 9.36 -12.94 3.40
N MET A 243 9.75 -12.41 2.24
CA MET A 243 10.72 -13.07 1.37
C MET A 243 11.55 -12.06 0.58
N GLY A 244 12.78 -12.44 0.23
CA GLY A 244 13.58 -11.67 -0.72
C GLY A 244 13.03 -11.82 -2.14
N CYS A 245 13.09 -10.75 -2.94
CA CYS A 245 12.84 -10.85 -4.38
C CYS A 245 14.15 -10.71 -5.17
N HIS A 246 14.44 -11.73 -5.99
CA HIS A 246 15.57 -11.69 -6.92
C HIS A 246 15.18 -10.88 -8.16
N GLY A 247 15.86 -9.75 -8.39
CA GLY A 247 15.91 -9.12 -9.71
C GLY A 247 17.11 -9.67 -10.46
N HIS A 248 16.92 -10.57 -11.42
CA HIS A 248 18.03 -11.00 -12.27
C HIS A 248 18.48 -9.81 -13.13
N HIS A 249 19.66 -9.26 -12.83
CA HIS A 249 20.52 -8.39 -13.66
C HIS A 249 19.84 -7.64 -14.84
N GLY A 250 19.63 -6.32 -14.68
CA GLY A 250 19.30 -5.39 -15.77
C GLY A 250 17.85 -5.46 -16.28
N LEU A 251 17.25 -4.28 -16.55
CA LEU A 251 15.96 -3.96 -17.20
C LEU A 251 14.68 -4.81 -16.90
N SER A 252 14.75 -5.92 -16.19
CA SER A 252 13.61 -6.76 -15.80
C SER A 252 13.36 -6.63 -14.30
N ARG A 253 12.50 -5.68 -13.93
CA ARG A 253 11.99 -5.43 -12.56
C ARG A 253 10.98 -6.49 -12.11
N LEU A 254 11.12 -7.74 -12.56
CA LEU A 254 10.13 -8.77 -12.34
C LEU A 254 10.36 -9.48 -11.01
N LEU A 255 9.27 -9.81 -10.32
CA LEU A 255 9.30 -10.70 -9.16
C LEU A 255 9.80 -12.09 -9.61
N GLY A 256 10.75 -12.67 -8.89
CA GLY A 256 11.18 -14.05 -9.11
C GLY A 256 9.99 -15.03 -9.05
N SER A 257 10.13 -16.20 -9.69
CA SER A 257 9.05 -17.19 -9.84
C SER A 257 8.40 -17.57 -8.49
N THR A 258 9.20 -17.83 -7.46
CA THR A 258 8.69 -18.14 -6.11
C THR A 258 7.94 -16.97 -5.50
N ALA A 259 8.47 -15.75 -5.58
CA ALA A 259 7.83 -14.56 -5.03
C ALA A 259 6.49 -14.29 -5.73
N SER A 260 6.47 -14.33 -7.06
CA SER A 260 5.24 -14.20 -7.84
C SER A 260 4.21 -15.27 -7.47
N ALA A 261 4.63 -16.54 -7.36
CA ALA A 261 3.73 -17.63 -7.02
C ALA A 261 3.16 -17.52 -5.60
N VAL A 262 3.96 -17.07 -4.63
CA VAL A 262 3.50 -16.86 -3.24
C VAL A 262 2.56 -15.67 -3.17
N THR A 263 2.93 -14.51 -3.74
CA THR A 263 2.07 -13.31 -3.76
C THR A 263 0.70 -13.59 -4.38
N ASN A 264 0.63 -14.40 -5.44
CA ASN A 264 -0.63 -14.74 -6.10
C ASN A 264 -1.48 -15.79 -5.37
N ASN A 265 -0.95 -16.49 -4.36
CA ASN A 265 -1.64 -17.63 -3.75
C ASN A 265 -1.69 -17.60 -2.21
N ALA A 266 -1.01 -16.66 -1.55
CA ALA A 266 -1.06 -16.51 -0.10
C ALA A 266 -2.46 -16.06 0.37
N ARG A 267 -2.84 -16.51 1.57
CA ARG A 267 -4.08 -16.08 2.25
C ARG A 267 -3.85 -14.97 3.28
N CYS A 268 -2.61 -14.52 3.42
CA CYS A 268 -2.16 -13.46 4.31
C CYS A 268 -1.30 -12.47 3.52
N ASP A 269 -0.90 -11.39 4.17
CA ASP A 269 -0.08 -10.37 3.53
C ASP A 269 1.30 -10.91 3.13
N VAL A 270 1.85 -10.36 2.06
CA VAL A 270 3.17 -10.75 1.53
C VAL A 270 4.05 -9.53 1.40
N LEU A 271 5.18 -9.51 2.11
CA LEU A 271 6.21 -8.49 2.00
C LEU A 271 7.41 -9.02 1.22
N THR A 272 7.60 -8.48 0.01
CA THR A 272 8.79 -8.74 -0.79
C THR A 272 9.86 -7.68 -0.53
N VAL A 273 11.05 -8.11 -0.11
CA VAL A 273 12.18 -7.20 0.18
C VAL A 273 13.11 -7.11 -1.03
N PRO A 274 13.25 -5.92 -1.66
CA PRO A 274 14.06 -5.73 -2.86
C PRO A 274 15.58 -5.75 -2.58
N ILE A 275 16.33 -5.98 -3.67
CA ILE A 275 17.78 -5.85 -3.71
C ILE A 275 18.15 -4.37 -3.67
N ASP A 276 19.08 -3.95 -2.80
CA ASP A 276 19.73 -2.65 -2.97
C ASP A 276 20.61 -2.71 -4.21
N HIS A 277 20.28 -1.92 -5.23
CA HIS A 277 21.30 -1.52 -6.19
C HIS A 277 22.30 -0.66 -5.44
N LYS A 278 23.58 -1.06 -5.39
CA LYS A 278 24.65 -0.12 -5.02
C LYS A 278 24.44 1.14 -5.88
N ARG A 279 24.11 2.26 -5.22
CA ARG A 279 24.10 3.59 -5.83
C ARG A 279 25.53 3.98 -6.20
#